data_AF-A0A2S2P4L4-F1
#
_entry.id   AF-A0A2S2P4L4-F1
#
_cell.length_a   1.000
_cell.length_b   1.000
_cell.length_c   1.000
_cell.angle_alpha   90.00
_cell.angle_beta   90.00
_cell.angle_gamma   90.00
#
_symmetry.space_group_name_H-M   'P 1'
#
loop_
_entity.id
_entity.type
_entity.pdbx_description
1 polymer ?
#
loop_
_entity_poly.entity_id
_entity_poly.type
_entity_poly.pdbx_seq_one_letter_code
_entity_poly.pdbx_strand_id
1 'polypeptide(L)'
;MDAERKAMSLTETIQSCRRSPHSGRSPRKSVHWWNPEINALRRTANHLRRIHQRKRKRHGPAASAAEEVQAKAAKRELVIAIKKAKESSWRDLCDQVQKDPWGLPYKLIMGKLT
;
A
#
# COMPACT_ATOMS: atom_id res chain seq x y z
N MET A 1 30.68 -40.54 -13.97
CA MET A 1 30.33 -41.29 -12.75
C MET A 1 30.43 -40.47 -11.47
N ASP A 2 31.62 -40.04 -11.00
CA ASP A 2 31.74 -39.36 -9.69
C ASP A 2 31.30 -37.87 -9.71
N ALA A 3 31.56 -37.16 -10.82
CA ALA A 3 31.15 -35.76 -10.99
C ALA A 3 29.62 -35.60 -11.09
N GLU A 4 28.95 -36.53 -11.77
CA GLU A 4 27.50 -36.52 -11.94
C GLU A 4 26.77 -36.79 -10.62
N ARG A 5 27.31 -37.69 -9.80
CA ARG A 5 26.79 -37.96 -8.44
C ARG A 5 26.84 -36.72 -7.55
N LYS A 6 27.97 -35.99 -7.60
CA LYS A 6 28.15 -34.74 -6.83
C LYS A 6 27.21 -33.64 -7.33
N ALA A 7 27.01 -33.54 -8.65
CA ALA A 7 26.06 -32.61 -9.23
C ALA A 7 24.61 -32.90 -8.80
N MET A 8 24.20 -34.17 -8.84
CA MET A 8 22.85 -34.60 -8.42
C MET A 8 22.60 -34.31 -6.94
N SER A 9 23.57 -34.64 -6.07
CA SER A 9 23.47 -34.38 -4.63
C SER A 9 23.35 -32.88 -4.32
N LEU A 10 24.09 -32.03 -5.04
CA LEU A 10 23.98 -30.57 -4.90
C LEU A 10 22.59 -30.07 -5.34
N THR A 11 22.06 -30.58 -6.44
CA THR A 11 20.72 -30.19 -6.92
C THR A 11 19.60 -30.62 -5.97
N GLU A 12 19.69 -31.81 -5.38
CA GLU A 12 18.75 -32.27 -4.35
C GLU A 12 18.82 -31.40 -3.10
N THR A 13 20.02 -31.03 -2.68
CA THR A 13 20.21 -30.16 -1.51
C THR A 13 19.63 -28.76 -1.75
N ILE A 14 19.80 -28.20 -2.95
CA ILE A 14 19.23 -26.92 -3.35
C ILE A 14 17.70 -27.00 -3.41
N GLN A 15 17.14 -28.08 -3.98
CA GLN A 15 15.69 -28.30 -4.02
C GLN A 15 15.09 -28.49 -2.62
N SER A 16 15.77 -29.22 -1.74
CA SER A 16 15.37 -29.39 -0.33
C SER A 16 15.36 -28.05 0.42
N CYS A 17 16.33 -27.18 0.14
CA CYS A 17 16.43 -25.85 0.76
C CYS A 17 15.52 -24.80 0.11
N ARG A 18 14.89 -25.07 -1.04
CA ARG A 18 13.95 -24.14 -1.66
C ARG A 18 12.71 -24.03 -0.79
N ARG A 19 12.65 -22.96 0.01
CA ARG A 19 11.40 -22.51 0.61
C ARG A 19 10.38 -22.35 -0.52
N SER A 20 9.23 -23.01 -0.41
CA SER A 20 8.09 -22.74 -1.29
C SER A 20 7.92 -21.23 -1.38
N PRO A 21 7.74 -20.65 -2.59
CA PRO A 21 7.36 -19.27 -2.71
C PRO A 21 6.19 -19.09 -1.76
N HIS A 22 6.34 -18.22 -0.76
CA HIS A 22 5.21 -17.85 0.07
C HIS A 22 4.13 -17.49 -0.93
N SER A 23 3.05 -18.27 -1.00
CA SER A 23 1.92 -17.98 -1.88
C SER A 23 1.52 -16.57 -1.48
N GLY A 24 1.93 -15.60 -2.29
CA GLY A 24 1.86 -14.20 -1.93
C GLY A 24 0.42 -13.96 -1.51
N ARG A 25 0.24 -13.48 -0.28
CA ARG A 25 -1.07 -13.20 0.29
C ARG A 25 -1.93 -12.58 -0.81
N SER A 26 -3.01 -13.25 -1.21
CA SER A 26 -3.85 -12.84 -2.36
C SER A 26 -3.97 -11.32 -2.36
N PRO A 27 -3.66 -10.63 -3.48
CA PRO A 27 -3.58 -9.19 -3.50
C PRO A 27 -4.86 -8.65 -2.88
N ARG A 28 -4.72 -8.02 -1.70
CA ARG A 28 -5.86 -7.44 -0.99
C ARG A 28 -6.56 -6.54 -1.99
N LYS A 29 -7.86 -6.77 -2.21
CA LYS A 29 -8.67 -5.92 -3.09
C LYS A 29 -8.38 -4.47 -2.73
N SER A 30 -7.91 -3.70 -3.71
CA SER A 30 -7.69 -2.26 -3.57
C SER A 30 -8.97 -1.64 -3.02
N VAL A 31 -8.87 -0.79 -2.01
CA VAL A 31 -10.04 -0.11 -1.48
C VAL A 31 -10.59 0.82 -2.58
N HIS A 32 -11.90 0.92 -2.72
CA HIS A 32 -12.55 1.61 -3.84
C HIS A 32 -12.17 3.10 -3.97
N TRP A 33 -11.80 3.76 -2.88
CA TRP A 33 -11.32 5.16 -2.87
C TRP A 33 -9.80 5.29 -3.03
N TRP A 34 -9.07 4.17 -3.15
CA TRP A 34 -7.61 4.21 -3.32
C TRP A 34 -7.25 4.54 -4.76
N ASN A 35 -6.39 5.55 -4.95
CA ASN A 35 -5.97 5.99 -6.28
C ASN A 35 -4.42 6.13 -6.36
N PRO A 36 -3.84 6.23 -7.58
CA PRO A 36 -2.40 6.36 -7.77
C PRO A 36 -1.79 7.61 -7.12
N GLU A 37 -2.55 8.71 -7.07
CA GLU A 37 -2.14 9.98 -6.45
C GLU A 37 -1.90 9.81 -4.94
N ILE A 38 -2.84 9.23 -4.21
CA ILE A 38 -2.71 8.90 -2.78
C ILE A 38 -1.52 7.96 -2.55
N ASN A 39 -1.29 7.00 -3.45
CA ASN A 39 -0.14 6.12 -3.34
C ASN A 39 1.19 6.88 -3.48
N ALA A 40 1.28 7.82 -4.43
CA ALA A 40 2.45 8.68 -4.58
C ALA A 40 2.67 9.56 -3.33
N LEU A 41 1.62 10.25 -2.87
CA LEU A 41 1.66 11.07 -1.65
C LEU A 41 2.06 10.25 -0.42
N ARG A 42 1.55 9.01 -0.30
CA ARG A 42 1.91 8.10 0.80
C ARG A 42 3.37 7.71 0.75
N ARG A 43 3.95 7.48 -0.44
CA ARG A 43 5.38 7.18 -0.59
C ARG A 43 6.22 8.38 -0.15
N THR A 44 5.88 9.57 -0.63
CA THR A 44 6.55 10.83 -0.27
C THR A 44 6.47 11.12 1.23
N ALA A 45 5.27 11.07 1.82
CA ALA A 45 5.07 11.30 3.25
C ALA A 45 5.86 10.31 4.12
N ASN A 46 5.88 9.02 3.74
CA ASN A 46 6.67 8.02 4.45
C ASN A 46 8.18 8.24 4.30
N HIS A 47 8.63 8.66 3.13
CA HIS A 47 10.03 8.97 2.87
C HIS A 47 10.49 10.14 3.75
N LEU A 48 9.78 11.27 3.70
CA LEU A 48 10.11 12.46 4.50
C LEU A 48 10.03 12.20 6.00
N ARG A 49 9.02 11.44 6.46
CA ARG A 49 8.92 11.02 7.86
C ARG A 49 10.16 10.24 8.30
N ARG A 50 10.66 9.31 7.48
CA ARG A 50 11.85 8.51 7.80
C ARG A 50 13.11 9.37 7.83
N ILE A 51 13.25 10.34 6.91
CA ILE A 51 14.37 11.30 6.92
C ILE A 51 14.36 12.09 8.23
N HIS A 52 13.24 12.72 8.57
CA HIS A 52 13.09 13.47 9.82
C HIS A 52 13.44 12.62 11.05
N GLN A 53 12.85 11.42 11.17
CA GLN A 53 13.10 10.54 12.32
C GLN A 53 14.57 10.13 12.44
N ARG A 54 15.24 9.81 11.33
CA ARG A 54 16.66 9.45 11.33
C ARG A 54 17.54 10.63 11.70
N LYS A 55 17.28 11.81 11.14
CA LYS A 55 18.06 13.02 11.42
C LYS A 55 17.89 13.45 12.88
N ARG A 56 16.65 13.47 13.38
CA ARG A 56 16.34 13.76 14.79
C ARG A 56 17.03 12.79 15.75
N LYS A 57 17.07 11.49 15.42
CA LYS A 57 17.77 10.48 16.24
C LYS A 57 19.30 10.70 16.27
N ARG A 58 19.90 11.16 15.17
CA ARG A 58 21.37 11.31 15.05
C ARG A 58 21.90 12.65 15.52
N HIS A 59 21.20 13.73 15.22
CA HIS A 59 21.68 15.11 15.40
C HIS A 59 20.82 15.93 16.37
N GLY A 60 19.80 15.31 16.96
CA GLY A 60 18.90 15.96 17.90
C GLY A 60 17.78 16.79 17.24
N PRO A 61 16.88 17.37 18.05
CA PRO A 61 15.69 18.09 17.56
C PRO A 61 16.01 19.34 16.74
N ALA A 62 16.94 20.19 17.20
CA ALA A 62 17.26 21.47 16.57
C ALA A 62 17.75 21.30 15.12
N ALA A 63 18.60 20.29 14.88
CA ALA A 63 19.12 19.99 13.54
C ALA A 63 18.07 19.39 12.58
N SER A 64 16.88 19.02 13.08
CA SER A 64 15.82 18.34 12.32
C SER A 64 14.57 19.20 12.04
N ALA A 65 14.58 20.48 12.43
CA ALA A 65 13.43 21.36 12.33
C ALA A 65 12.91 21.51 10.88
N ALA A 66 13.81 21.64 9.91
CA ALA A 66 13.44 21.74 8.49
C ALA A 66 12.74 20.47 8.00
N GLU A 67 13.31 19.29 8.29
CA GLU A 67 12.73 18.00 7.93
C GLU A 67 11.41 17.74 8.65
N GLU A 68 11.25 18.23 9.87
CA GLU A 68 10.00 18.16 10.62
C GLU A 68 8.87 18.92 9.89
N VAL A 69 9.14 20.14 9.43
CA VAL A 69 8.18 20.94 8.65
C VAL A 69 7.79 20.20 7.37
N GLN A 70 8.77 19.66 6.63
CA GLN A 70 8.52 18.90 5.40
C GLN A 70 7.69 17.63 5.65
N ALA A 71 8.02 16.87 6.69
CA ALA A 71 7.27 15.67 7.06
C ALA A 71 5.83 16.00 7.48
N LYS A 72 5.62 17.13 8.18
CA LYS A 72 4.28 17.62 8.55
C LYS A 72 3.49 18.06 7.33
N ALA A 73 4.10 18.81 6.41
CA ALA A 73 3.46 19.26 5.17
C ALA A 73 2.99 18.07 4.31
N ALA A 74 3.88 17.12 4.02
CA ALA A 74 3.53 15.94 3.23
C ALA A 74 2.48 15.05 3.91
N LYS A 75 2.47 14.98 5.25
CA LYS A 75 1.40 14.31 5.99
C LYS A 75 0.05 15.02 5.80
N ARG A 76 0.03 16.36 5.85
CA ARG A 76 -1.21 17.15 5.64
C ARG A 76 -1.75 16.94 4.24
N GLU A 77 -0.91 17.02 3.22
CA GLU A 77 -1.30 16.75 1.82
C GLU A 77 -1.92 15.36 1.65
N LEU A 78 -1.27 14.33 2.21
CA LEU A 78 -1.81 12.96 2.18
C LEU A 78 -3.18 12.87 2.84
N VAL A 79 -3.37 13.50 4.00
CA VAL A 79 -4.66 13.48 4.73
C VAL A 79 -5.75 14.17 3.92
N ILE A 80 -5.45 15.33 3.32
CA ILE A 80 -6.38 16.07 2.46
C ILE A 80 -6.77 15.23 1.24
N ALA A 81 -5.79 14.63 0.57
CA ALA A 81 -6.05 13.77 -0.59
C ALA A 81 -6.90 12.54 -0.24
N ILE A 82 -6.63 11.88 0.90
CA ILE A 82 -7.45 10.78 1.39
C ILE A 82 -8.89 11.23 1.69
N LYS A 83 -9.06 12.38 2.35
CA LYS A 83 -10.40 12.93 2.64
C LYS A 83 -11.16 13.20 1.35
N LYS A 84 -10.54 13.88 0.39
CA LYS A 84 -11.12 14.17 -0.93
C LYS A 84 -11.51 12.90 -1.68
N ALA A 85 -10.64 11.88 -1.70
CA ALA A 85 -10.93 10.64 -2.41
C ALA A 85 -12.09 9.87 -1.77
N LYS A 86 -12.16 9.81 -0.43
CA LYS A 86 -13.30 9.20 0.26
C LYS A 86 -14.61 9.94 -0.04
N GLU A 87 -14.59 11.27 0.01
CA GLU A 87 -15.76 12.10 -0.29
C GLU A 87 -16.23 11.92 -1.74
N SER A 88 -15.29 11.89 -2.70
CA SER A 88 -15.63 11.65 -4.10
C SER A 88 -16.20 10.25 -4.30
N SER A 89 -15.55 9.21 -3.78
CA SER A 89 -16.09 7.85 -3.90
C SER A 89 -17.44 7.67 -3.22
N TRP A 90 -17.72 8.39 -2.14
CA TRP A 90 -19.04 8.41 -1.52
C TRP A 90 -20.08 9.11 -2.40
N ARG A 91 -19.75 10.28 -2.96
CA ARG A 91 -20.61 10.97 -3.93
C ARG A 91 -20.91 10.10 -5.15
N ASP A 92 -19.89 9.47 -5.73
CA ASP A 92 -20.04 8.58 -6.88
C ASP A 92 -20.96 7.39 -6.58
N LEU A 93 -20.94 6.89 -5.34
CA LEU A 93 -21.85 5.83 -4.89
C LEU A 93 -23.29 6.36 -4.76
N CYS A 94 -23.49 7.53 -4.17
CA CYS A 94 -24.81 8.17 -4.07
C CYS A 94 -25.41 8.43 -5.46
N ASP A 95 -24.62 8.94 -6.40
CA ASP A 95 -25.07 9.22 -7.77
C ASP A 95 -25.48 7.92 -8.49
N GLN A 96 -24.75 6.81 -8.26
CA GLN A 96 -25.13 5.50 -8.77
C GLN A 96 -26.45 5.00 -8.18
N VAL A 97 -26.69 5.20 -6.88
CA VAL A 97 -27.95 4.84 -6.21
C VAL A 97 -29.11 5.65 -6.80
N GLN A 98 -28.91 6.95 -7.01
CA GLN A 98 -29.96 7.81 -7.55
C GLN A 98 -30.32 7.44 -9.00
N LYS A 99 -29.32 7.01 -9.78
CA LYS A 99 -29.52 6.57 -11.18
C LYS A 99 -30.18 5.20 -11.28
N ASP A 100 -29.78 4.25 -10.43
CA ASP A 100 -30.30 2.89 -10.41
C ASP A 100 -30.37 2.35 -8.96
N PRO A 101 -31.52 2.55 -8.29
CA PRO A 101 -31.70 2.16 -6.89
C PRO A 101 -31.54 0.65 -6.64
N TRP A 102 -31.78 -0.17 -7.67
CA TRP A 102 -31.72 -1.64 -7.58
C TRP A 102 -30.48 -2.25 -8.24
N GLY A 103 -29.57 -1.39 -8.71
CA GLY A 103 -28.39 -1.77 -9.46
C GLY A 103 -27.22 -2.27 -8.61
N LEU A 104 -26.02 -1.86 -9.01
CA LEU A 104 -24.76 -2.17 -8.36
C LEU A 104 -24.70 -1.80 -6.87
N PRO A 105 -25.17 -0.60 -6.43
CA PRO A 105 -25.15 -0.23 -5.02
C PRO A 105 -25.99 -1.17 -4.15
N TYR A 106 -27.18 -1.55 -4.61
CA TYR A 106 -28.04 -2.52 -3.90
C TYR A 106 -27.35 -3.88 -3.77
N LYS A 107 -26.78 -4.41 -4.87
CA LYS A 107 -26.02 -5.67 -4.83
C LYS A 107 -24.82 -5.59 -3.89
N LEU A 108 -24.12 -4.45 -3.85
CA LEU A 108 -22.98 -4.22 -2.95
C LEU A 108 -23.40 -4.25 -1.48
N ILE A 109 -24.47 -3.53 -1.11
CA ILE A 109 -24.99 -3.47 0.27
C ILE A 109 -25.52 -4.84 0.70
N MET A 110 -26.20 -5.55 -0.20
CA MET A 110 -26.79 -6.86 0.08
C MET A 110 -25.78 -8.02 -0.02
N GLY A 111 -24.51 -7.75 -0.31
CA GLY A 111 -23.49 -8.80 -0.47
C GLY A 111 -23.72 -9.72 -1.68
N LYS A 112 -24.50 -9.27 -2.66
CA LYS A 112 -24.86 -9.98 -3.90
C LYS A 112 -23.98 -9.59 -5.09
N LEU A 113 -22.75 -9.11 -4.87
CA LEU A 113 -21.77 -9.04 -5.95
C LEU A 113 -21.37 -10.47 -6.32
N THR A 114 -22.01 -10.98 -7.38
CA THR A 114 -21.62 -12.19 -8.10
C THR A 114 -20.23 -12.06 -8.68
#